data_AF-A0A7S7U968-F1
#
_entry.id   AF-A0A7S7U968-F1
#
_cell.length_a   1.000
_cell.length_b   1.000
_cell.length_c   1.000
_cell.angle_alpha   90.00
_cell.angle_beta   90.00
_cell.angle_gamma   90.00
#
_symmetry.space_group_name_H-M   'P 1'
#
loop_
_entity.id
_entity.type
_entity.pdbx_description
1 polymer ?
#
loop_
_entity_poly.entity_id
_entity_poly.type
_entity_poly.pdbx_seq_one_letter_code
_entity_poly.pdbx_strand_id
1 'polypeptide(L)'
;MGGTFANHMMIGYADALYYADDKGDPAKPDHVLVPGSNPPQYVNEIENPNPAPGTNNWYLNDGYGGGSYSNCSDPGQPGVGPVVAYLNAIHVSPRCAPNAYYLLNNYVPAFIGSGATDPINNGPFTLPPVIKQRHIGDALTQADVSWAYFGERWNDFKTAPGEGTNFGALDPVAYLYCNICNPFLFSASVMTHAAQRDAHMKDTLDLYDAIANGNLPAVSFVKPSTFNDGHPSSSRVDLFEAFTKKIVDQVKSNKELWKSTAIVITMDEGGGYYDAGYIQPVDFFGDGTRIPLLVVSKYSRGGHVSHEYGDHVSITKFIERNWHLKPLGPKTRDTLPNPIASDDNPYVPVNRPSIGDLFGNFNFADRHDDDHDNDQD
;
A
#
# COMPACT_ATOMS: atom_id res chain seq x y z
N MET A 1 -2.66 9.16 -12.54
CA MET A 1 -3.35 9.46 -11.26
C MET A 1 -4.63 8.65 -11.25
N GLY A 2 -4.72 7.68 -10.35
CA GLY A 2 -5.72 6.61 -10.35
C GLY A 2 -5.04 5.26 -10.58
N GLY A 3 -5.08 4.38 -9.56
CA GLY A 3 -4.44 3.06 -9.58
C GLY A 3 -3.87 2.71 -8.21
N THR A 4 -4.40 1.67 -7.57
CA THR A 4 -3.99 1.19 -6.25
C THR A 4 -2.49 0.97 -6.16
N PHE A 5 -1.85 0.35 -7.17
CA PHE A 5 -0.54 -0.28 -6.99
C PHE A 5 0.58 0.59 -6.41
N ALA A 6 1.06 1.61 -7.12
CA ALA A 6 2.23 2.38 -6.69
C ALA A 6 2.01 3.12 -5.36
N ASN A 7 0.79 3.56 -5.05
CA ASN A 7 0.47 4.23 -3.78
C ASN A 7 0.24 3.20 -2.65
N HIS A 8 -0.57 2.18 -2.92
CA HIS A 8 -0.99 1.20 -1.93
C HIS A 8 0.15 0.29 -1.45
N MET A 9 1.04 -0.14 -2.37
CA MET A 9 2.19 -0.97 -2.01
C MET A 9 3.09 -0.28 -0.99
N MET A 10 3.08 1.06 -0.91
CA MET A 10 3.84 1.83 0.07
C MET A 10 3.42 1.52 1.51
N ILE A 11 2.15 1.15 1.78
CA ILE A 11 1.70 0.70 3.12
C ILE A 11 2.45 -0.57 3.55
N GLY A 12 2.73 -1.46 2.60
CA GLY A 12 3.41 -2.73 2.86
C GLY A 12 4.94 -2.62 2.81
N TYR A 13 5.47 -1.99 1.77
CA TYR A 13 6.90 -2.05 1.40
C TYR A 13 7.66 -0.75 1.61
N ALA A 14 6.97 0.37 1.89
CA ALA A 14 7.55 1.71 1.92
C ALA A 14 8.33 2.09 0.65
N ASP A 15 8.10 1.41 -0.46
CA ASP A 15 8.76 1.61 -1.75
C ASP A 15 7.95 0.99 -2.89
N ALA A 16 8.23 1.45 -4.11
CA ALA A 16 7.66 0.85 -5.31
C ALA A 16 8.28 -0.53 -5.58
N LEU A 17 7.47 -1.46 -6.08
CA LEU A 17 7.93 -2.80 -6.43
C LEU A 17 8.51 -2.84 -7.85
N TYR A 18 9.58 -3.62 -8.04
CA TYR A 18 10.24 -3.79 -9.34
C TYR A 18 10.12 -5.21 -9.87
N TYR A 19 10.10 -5.33 -11.19
CA TYR A 19 10.20 -6.61 -11.89
C TYR A 19 11.55 -7.26 -11.60
N ALA A 20 11.51 -8.52 -11.19
CA ALA A 20 12.68 -9.25 -10.73
C ALA A 20 12.78 -10.63 -11.38
N ASP A 21 14.01 -11.14 -11.50
CA ASP A 21 14.25 -12.52 -11.91
C ASP A 21 13.87 -13.53 -10.81
N ASP A 22 14.11 -14.81 -11.07
CA ASP A 22 13.84 -15.92 -10.14
C ASP A 22 14.66 -15.87 -8.84
N LYS A 23 15.69 -15.00 -8.78
CA LYS A 23 16.50 -14.74 -7.58
C LYS A 23 16.08 -13.45 -6.87
N GLY A 24 15.09 -12.73 -7.39
CA GLY A 24 14.64 -11.44 -6.87
C GLY A 24 15.54 -10.26 -7.24
N ASP A 25 16.49 -10.44 -8.16
CA ASP A 25 17.33 -9.34 -8.66
C ASP A 25 16.58 -8.53 -9.72
N PRO A 26 16.74 -7.19 -9.77
CA PRO A 26 16.07 -6.37 -10.78
C PRO A 26 16.38 -6.84 -12.20
N ALA A 27 15.32 -7.03 -12.98
CA ALA A 27 15.41 -7.56 -14.35
C ALA A 27 14.53 -6.74 -15.30
N LYS A 28 14.81 -6.85 -16.59
CA LYS A 28 13.94 -6.32 -17.64
C LYS A 28 12.76 -7.29 -17.84
N PRO A 29 11.51 -6.81 -17.92
CA PRO A 29 10.38 -7.62 -18.32
C PRO A 29 10.62 -8.32 -19.66
N ASP A 30 10.42 -9.64 -19.68
CA ASP A 30 10.68 -10.51 -20.82
C ASP A 30 9.50 -10.48 -21.80
N HIS A 31 9.38 -9.40 -22.59
CA HIS A 31 8.48 -9.22 -23.75
C HIS A 31 7.56 -10.43 -23.99
N VAL A 32 6.43 -10.48 -23.28
CA VAL A 32 5.65 -11.72 -23.28
C VAL A 32 4.85 -11.86 -24.57
N LEU A 33 4.87 -13.08 -25.12
CA LEU A 33 4.00 -13.50 -26.22
C LEU A 33 2.54 -13.39 -25.78
N VAL A 34 1.71 -12.63 -26.51
CA VAL A 34 0.26 -12.59 -26.29
C VAL A 34 -0.30 -14.00 -26.48
N PRO A 35 -0.86 -14.63 -25.42
CA PRO A 35 -1.37 -16.00 -25.52
C PRO A 35 -2.43 -16.11 -26.61
N GLY A 36 -2.27 -17.08 -27.53
CA GLY A 36 -3.22 -17.32 -28.62
C GLY A 36 -3.09 -16.40 -29.84
N SER A 37 -2.11 -15.48 -29.87
CA SER A 37 -1.86 -14.65 -31.06
C SER A 37 -1.29 -15.47 -32.23
N ASN A 38 -1.86 -15.29 -33.42
CA ASN A 38 -1.35 -15.84 -34.67
C ASN A 38 -1.42 -14.78 -35.79
N PRO A 39 -0.28 -14.24 -36.27
CA PRO A 39 1.09 -14.61 -35.90
C PRO A 39 1.45 -14.22 -34.44
N PRO A 40 2.51 -14.80 -33.85
CA PRO A 40 3.02 -14.44 -32.53
C PRO A 40 3.17 -12.92 -32.37
N GLN A 41 2.40 -12.33 -31.45
CA GLN A 41 2.50 -10.92 -31.08
C GLN A 41 3.21 -10.80 -29.72
N TYR A 42 4.19 -9.91 -29.64
CA TYR A 42 4.88 -9.60 -28.39
C TYR A 42 4.42 -8.22 -27.91
N VAL A 43 4.01 -8.13 -26.64
CA VAL A 43 3.67 -6.84 -26.06
C VAL A 43 4.93 -6.12 -25.56
N ASN A 44 4.93 -4.80 -25.70
CA ASN A 44 5.98 -3.97 -25.13
C ASN A 44 5.57 -3.53 -23.72
N GLU A 45 6.08 -4.21 -22.70
CA GLU A 45 5.68 -3.93 -21.32
C GLU A 45 6.20 -2.59 -20.76
N ILE A 46 6.94 -1.82 -21.56
CA ILE A 46 7.47 -0.51 -21.18
C ILE A 46 6.45 0.60 -21.48
N GLU A 47 6.14 1.37 -20.44
CA GLU A 47 5.24 2.52 -20.50
C GLU A 47 5.72 3.56 -21.52
N ASN A 48 4.79 4.22 -22.21
CA ASN A 48 5.08 5.31 -23.13
C ASN A 48 4.06 6.43 -22.96
N PRO A 49 4.34 7.40 -22.07
CA PRO A 49 3.43 8.49 -21.76
C PRO A 49 3.42 9.57 -22.84
N ASN A 50 3.93 9.30 -24.05
CA ASN A 50 3.80 10.23 -25.16
C ASN A 50 2.36 10.22 -25.67
N PRO A 51 1.75 11.40 -25.95
CA PRO A 51 0.39 11.45 -26.46
C PRO A 51 0.28 10.78 -27.83
N ALA A 52 -0.82 10.08 -28.05
CA ALA A 52 -1.17 9.52 -29.34
C ALA A 52 -1.38 10.67 -30.35
N PRO A 53 -0.92 10.51 -31.60
CA PRO A 53 -1.03 11.55 -32.62
C PRO A 53 -2.46 12.10 -32.76
N GLY A 54 -2.60 13.43 -32.71
CA GLY A 54 -3.89 14.10 -32.84
C GLY A 54 -4.77 14.10 -31.58
N THR A 55 -4.24 13.66 -30.44
CA THR A 55 -4.95 13.66 -29.15
C THR A 55 -4.19 14.49 -28.11
N ASN A 56 -4.91 15.03 -27.12
CA ASN A 56 -4.31 15.76 -26.01
C ASN A 56 -4.26 14.93 -24.71
N ASN A 57 -4.92 13.77 -24.70
CA ASN A 57 -5.21 13.00 -23.49
C ASN A 57 -5.25 11.48 -23.70
N TRP A 58 -4.92 10.99 -24.90
CA TRP A 58 -4.66 9.57 -25.12
C TRP A 58 -3.16 9.39 -25.24
N TYR A 59 -2.60 8.34 -24.65
CA TYR A 59 -1.16 8.07 -24.73
C TYR A 59 -0.90 6.82 -25.57
N LEU A 60 0.27 6.77 -26.20
CA LEU A 60 0.67 5.67 -27.08
C LEU A 60 0.72 4.34 -26.32
N ASN A 61 1.10 4.42 -25.04
CA ASN A 61 1.07 3.29 -24.14
C ASN A 61 0.81 3.79 -22.73
N ASP A 62 -0.47 3.82 -22.35
CA ASP A 62 -1.03 4.50 -21.17
C ASP A 62 -1.22 3.61 -19.95
N GLY A 63 -0.72 2.38 -20.01
CA GLY A 63 -0.70 1.52 -18.86
C GLY A 63 -1.73 0.40 -18.83
N TYR A 64 -2.81 0.50 -19.61
CA TYR A 64 -3.90 -0.48 -19.63
C TYR A 64 -3.89 -1.28 -20.94
N GLY A 65 -3.23 -2.45 -20.91
CA GLY A 65 -3.18 -3.36 -22.06
C GLY A 65 -2.11 -3.05 -23.09
N GLY A 66 -1.16 -2.16 -22.76
CA GLY A 66 -0.06 -1.81 -23.66
C GLY A 66 1.33 -1.81 -23.03
N GLY A 67 1.51 -1.58 -21.72
CA GLY A 67 2.76 -1.29 -21.01
C GLY A 67 2.48 -1.08 -19.51
N SER A 68 3.44 -1.35 -18.63
CA SER A 68 3.23 -1.24 -17.18
C SER A 68 4.48 -0.85 -16.39
N TYR A 69 5.65 -0.87 -17.02
CA TYR A 69 6.91 -0.71 -16.33
C TYR A 69 7.68 0.51 -16.82
N SER A 70 8.43 1.12 -15.91
CA SER A 70 9.43 2.14 -16.24
C SER A 70 10.73 1.85 -15.50
N ASN A 71 11.84 1.86 -16.24
CA ASN A 71 13.17 1.92 -15.63
C ASN A 71 13.56 3.37 -15.46
N CYS A 72 13.26 3.91 -14.29
CA CYS A 72 13.53 5.30 -13.99
C CYS A 72 15.04 5.63 -13.84
N SER A 73 15.92 4.62 -13.85
CA SER A 73 17.38 4.84 -13.93
C SER A 73 17.89 5.08 -15.34
N ASP A 74 17.07 4.85 -16.37
CA ASP A 74 17.42 5.05 -17.78
C ASP A 74 16.72 6.30 -18.36
N PRO A 75 17.41 7.46 -18.47
CA PRO A 75 16.82 8.68 -19.01
C PRO A 75 16.45 8.57 -20.50
N GLY A 76 16.89 7.51 -21.19
CA GLY A 76 16.50 7.23 -22.58
C GLY A 76 15.11 6.61 -22.71
N GLN A 77 14.50 6.13 -21.62
CA GLN A 77 13.14 5.61 -21.67
C GLN A 77 12.09 6.72 -21.85
N PRO A 78 10.96 6.42 -22.52
CA PRO A 78 9.86 7.36 -22.68
C PRO A 78 9.44 8.01 -21.35
N GLY A 79 9.36 9.34 -21.32
CA GLY A 79 8.94 10.10 -20.14
C GLY A 79 9.97 10.23 -19.01
N VAL A 80 10.99 9.36 -18.94
CA VAL A 80 11.94 9.35 -17.80
C VAL A 80 12.83 10.59 -17.77
N GLY A 81 13.46 10.94 -18.90
CA GLY A 81 14.40 12.06 -18.98
C GLY A 81 13.85 13.40 -18.44
N PRO A 82 12.65 13.84 -18.88
CA PRO A 82 12.02 15.05 -18.35
C PRO A 82 11.76 15.03 -16.84
N VAL A 83 11.27 13.91 -16.29
CA VAL A 83 11.00 13.77 -14.84
C VAL A 83 12.30 13.85 -14.04
N VAL A 84 13.33 13.11 -14.45
CA VAL A 84 14.65 13.14 -13.80
C VAL A 84 15.28 14.53 -13.87
N ALA A 85 15.16 15.22 -15.01
CA ALA A 85 15.65 16.59 -15.16
C ALA A 85 14.94 17.57 -14.21
N TYR A 86 13.61 17.45 -14.07
CA TYR A 86 12.83 18.25 -13.12
C TYR A 86 13.27 18.00 -11.67
N LEU A 87 13.36 16.73 -11.25
CA LEU A 87 13.76 16.38 -9.88
C LEU A 87 15.17 16.90 -9.56
N ASN A 88 16.11 16.75 -10.50
CA ASN A 88 17.46 17.31 -10.35
C ASN A 88 17.45 18.83 -10.20
N ALA A 89 16.59 19.55 -10.95
CA ALA A 89 16.48 21.01 -10.87
C ALA A 89 16.00 21.50 -9.50
N ILE A 90 15.24 20.68 -8.77
CA ILE A 90 14.77 20.95 -7.40
C ILE A 90 15.58 20.21 -6.32
N HIS A 91 16.72 19.61 -6.70
CA HIS A 91 17.61 18.86 -5.80
C HIS A 91 16.96 17.66 -5.09
N VAL A 92 15.98 17.03 -5.74
CA VAL A 92 15.35 15.79 -5.28
C VAL A 92 15.98 14.61 -6.03
N SER A 93 16.39 13.58 -5.30
CA SER A 93 16.87 12.34 -5.90
C SER A 93 15.69 11.56 -6.49
N PRO A 94 15.77 11.03 -7.73
CA PRO A 94 14.73 10.17 -8.29
C PRO A 94 14.64 8.79 -7.59
N ARG A 95 15.65 8.44 -6.78
CA ARG A 95 15.74 7.19 -5.98
C ARG A 95 15.63 5.88 -6.77
N CYS A 96 15.96 5.90 -8.06
CA CYS A 96 15.90 4.72 -8.93
C CYS A 96 17.03 3.72 -8.66
N ALA A 97 16.68 2.44 -8.48
CA ALA A 97 17.66 1.37 -8.50
C ALA A 97 18.16 1.14 -9.95
N PRO A 98 19.47 0.90 -10.15
CA PRO A 98 20.01 0.62 -11.48
C PRO A 98 19.35 -0.60 -12.12
N ASN A 99 18.95 -0.48 -13.39
CA ASN A 99 18.33 -1.53 -14.20
C ASN A 99 16.99 -2.09 -13.64
N ALA A 100 16.37 -1.41 -12.67
CA ALA A 100 15.10 -1.84 -12.11
C ALA A 100 13.92 -1.28 -12.90
N TYR A 101 12.98 -2.17 -13.25
CA TYR A 101 11.76 -1.82 -13.97
C TYR A 101 10.60 -1.85 -12.99
N TYR A 102 10.15 -0.67 -12.57
CA TYR A 102 9.11 -0.53 -11.54
C TYR A 102 7.73 -0.62 -12.16
N LEU A 103 6.83 -1.36 -11.51
CA LEU A 103 5.45 -1.49 -11.94
C LEU A 103 4.69 -0.20 -11.59
N LEU A 104 4.12 0.44 -12.60
CA LEU A 104 3.36 1.70 -12.48
C LEU A 104 1.86 1.45 -12.26
N ASN A 105 1.35 0.37 -12.83
CA ASN A 105 -0.07 0.12 -12.97
C ASN A 105 -0.54 -1.05 -12.12
N ASN A 106 -1.83 -1.05 -11.82
CA ASN A 106 -2.44 -2.02 -10.94
C ASN A 106 -2.93 -3.25 -11.69
N TYR A 107 -2.22 -4.36 -11.48
CA TYR A 107 -2.52 -5.66 -12.06
C TYR A 107 -2.71 -6.71 -10.96
N VAL A 108 -2.92 -7.95 -11.37
CA VAL A 108 -3.11 -9.07 -10.46
C VAL A 108 -1.85 -9.33 -9.62
N PRO A 109 -1.99 -9.83 -8.39
CA PRO A 109 -0.85 -10.23 -7.57
C PRO A 109 -0.15 -11.49 -8.10
N ALA A 110 1.08 -11.69 -7.63
CA ALA A 110 1.88 -12.88 -7.98
C ALA A 110 1.24 -14.19 -7.49
N PHE A 111 0.45 -14.14 -6.41
CA PHE A 111 -0.15 -15.31 -5.77
C PHE A 111 -1.67 -15.18 -5.61
N ILE A 112 -2.37 -16.31 -5.75
CA ILE A 112 -3.76 -16.47 -5.31
C ILE A 112 -3.82 -16.89 -3.83
N GLY A 113 -5.01 -16.90 -3.22
CA GLY A 113 -5.19 -17.16 -1.79
C GLY A 113 -4.66 -18.51 -1.29
N SER A 114 -4.53 -19.50 -2.17
CA SER A 114 -3.92 -20.80 -1.85
C SER A 114 -2.39 -20.75 -1.68
N GLY A 115 -1.74 -19.68 -2.14
CA GLY A 115 -0.28 -19.55 -2.23
C GLY A 115 0.31 -20.08 -3.55
N ALA A 116 -0.50 -20.58 -4.46
CA ALA A 116 -0.08 -20.87 -5.83
C ALA A 116 0.08 -19.56 -6.63
N THR A 117 0.93 -19.58 -7.65
CA THR A 117 0.97 -18.52 -8.66
C THR A 117 -0.31 -18.55 -9.49
N ASP A 118 -0.87 -17.40 -9.87
CA ASP A 118 -2.12 -17.33 -10.65
C ASP A 118 -1.91 -17.92 -12.06
N PRO A 119 -2.51 -19.09 -12.39
CA PRO A 119 -2.33 -19.70 -13.71
C PRO A 119 -3.19 -19.05 -14.81
N ILE A 120 -4.19 -18.23 -14.45
CA ILE A 120 -5.14 -17.62 -15.38
C ILE A 120 -4.68 -16.21 -15.76
N ASN A 121 -4.12 -15.45 -14.81
CA ASN A 121 -3.78 -14.04 -15.00
C ASN A 121 -2.28 -13.72 -14.90
N ASN A 122 -1.39 -14.70 -14.90
CA ASN A 122 0.06 -14.48 -15.12
C ASN A 122 0.32 -14.08 -16.59
N GLY A 123 -0.24 -12.94 -16.98
CA GLY A 123 0.02 -12.28 -18.24
C GLY A 123 1.30 -11.44 -18.20
N PRO A 124 1.62 -10.77 -19.33
CA PRO A 124 2.80 -9.90 -19.47
C PRO A 124 2.97 -8.86 -18.34
N PHE A 125 1.85 -8.38 -17.81
CA PHE A 125 1.82 -7.20 -16.95
C PHE A 125 1.77 -7.55 -15.45
N THR A 126 2.01 -8.82 -15.11
CA THR A 126 1.99 -9.29 -13.71
C THR A 126 3.38 -9.19 -13.10
N LEU A 127 3.46 -8.63 -11.89
CA LEU A 127 4.70 -8.61 -11.15
C LEU A 127 5.04 -10.05 -10.68
N PRO A 128 6.26 -10.55 -10.91
CA PRO A 128 6.67 -11.84 -10.37
C PRO A 128 6.70 -11.81 -8.83
N PRO A 129 6.77 -12.98 -8.16
CA PRO A 129 6.93 -13.06 -6.72
C PRO A 129 8.03 -12.14 -6.18
N VAL A 130 7.69 -11.31 -5.20
CA VAL A 130 8.65 -10.42 -4.55
C VAL A 130 9.46 -11.23 -3.53
N ILE A 131 10.75 -11.40 -3.81
CA ILE A 131 11.67 -12.23 -3.01
C ILE A 131 12.58 -11.39 -2.11
N LYS A 132 13.13 -10.28 -2.61
CA LYS A 132 14.18 -9.50 -1.93
C LYS A 132 13.71 -8.19 -1.31
N GLN A 133 12.69 -7.54 -1.88
CA GLN A 133 12.13 -6.32 -1.27
C GLN A 133 11.37 -6.74 0.00
N ARG A 134 11.76 -6.17 1.14
CA ARG A 134 11.12 -6.47 2.43
C ARG A 134 9.84 -5.67 2.59
N HIS A 135 8.85 -6.27 3.23
CA HIS A 135 7.66 -5.56 3.70
C HIS A 135 7.61 -5.47 5.22
N ILE A 136 6.73 -4.62 5.75
CA ILE A 136 6.55 -4.39 7.18
C ILE A 136 6.20 -5.68 7.95
N GLY A 137 5.43 -6.59 7.34
CA GLY A 137 5.18 -7.93 7.89
C GLY A 137 6.47 -8.75 8.15
N ASP A 138 7.50 -8.66 7.30
CA ASP A 138 8.77 -9.35 7.53
C ASP A 138 9.49 -8.77 8.75
N ALA A 139 9.45 -7.44 8.90
CA ALA A 139 10.06 -6.77 10.04
C ALA A 139 9.34 -7.10 11.36
N LEU A 140 8.01 -7.18 11.33
CA LEU A 140 7.19 -7.56 12.47
C LEU A 140 7.41 -9.03 12.85
N THR A 141 7.37 -9.96 11.88
CA THR A 141 7.67 -11.38 12.12
C THR A 141 9.08 -11.57 12.69
N GLN A 142 10.09 -10.85 12.15
CA GLN A 142 11.46 -10.92 12.66
C GLN A 142 11.59 -10.43 14.12
N ALA A 143 10.73 -9.51 14.54
CA ALA A 143 10.73 -8.94 15.89
C ALA A 143 9.75 -9.63 16.85
N ASP A 144 9.17 -10.78 16.45
CA ASP A 144 8.13 -11.49 17.21
C ASP A 144 6.92 -10.62 17.56
N VAL A 145 6.60 -9.63 16.71
CA VAL A 145 5.43 -8.76 16.84
C VAL A 145 4.27 -9.35 16.06
N SER A 146 3.16 -9.63 16.74
CA SER A 146 1.98 -10.22 16.11
C SER A 146 1.36 -9.26 15.10
N TRP A 147 1.07 -9.76 13.90
CA TRP A 147 0.43 -8.98 12.85
C TRP A 147 -0.52 -9.82 12.01
N ALA A 148 -1.52 -9.17 11.42
CA ALA A 148 -2.39 -9.80 10.43
C ALA A 148 -2.97 -8.77 9.45
N TYR A 149 -3.29 -9.25 8.26
CA TYR A 149 -4.11 -8.58 7.27
C TYR A 149 -5.49 -9.25 7.25
N PHE A 150 -6.52 -8.49 7.63
CA PHE A 150 -7.92 -8.89 7.65
C PHE A 150 -8.63 -8.34 6.41
N GLY A 151 -8.77 -9.17 5.38
CA GLY A 151 -9.51 -8.81 4.17
C GLY A 151 -10.89 -9.45 4.17
N GLU A 152 -11.93 -8.66 3.95
CA GLU A 152 -13.29 -9.20 3.87
C GLU A 152 -13.39 -10.16 2.67
N ARG A 153 -13.93 -11.37 2.87
CA ARG A 153 -14.00 -12.46 1.88
C ARG A 153 -12.69 -13.19 1.64
N TRP A 154 -11.71 -13.06 2.53
CA TRP A 154 -10.49 -13.85 2.46
C TRP A 154 -10.77 -15.35 2.45
N ASN A 155 -11.71 -15.83 3.28
CA ASN A 155 -12.02 -17.27 3.35
C ASN A 155 -12.61 -17.80 2.04
N ASP A 156 -13.40 -16.98 1.35
CA ASP A 156 -13.94 -17.29 0.02
C ASP A 156 -12.80 -17.32 -1.01
N PHE A 157 -11.98 -16.26 -1.06
CA PHE A 157 -10.84 -16.13 -1.98
C PHE A 157 -9.76 -17.21 -1.79
N LYS A 158 -9.48 -17.61 -0.54
CA LYS A 158 -8.49 -18.65 -0.19
C LYS A 158 -8.79 -19.99 -0.87
N THR A 159 -10.06 -20.29 -1.10
CA THR A 159 -10.53 -21.57 -1.63
C THR A 159 -10.94 -21.52 -3.11
N ALA A 160 -11.05 -20.31 -3.69
CA ALA A 160 -11.44 -20.12 -5.08
C ALA A 160 -10.31 -20.54 -6.05
N PRO A 161 -10.60 -21.39 -7.05
CA PRO A 161 -9.60 -21.81 -8.03
C PRO A 161 -9.35 -20.70 -9.07
N GLY A 162 -8.22 -20.01 -8.97
CA GLY A 162 -7.60 -19.30 -10.09
C GLY A 162 -8.29 -18.03 -10.60
N GLU A 163 -9.25 -17.46 -9.88
CA GLU A 163 -10.05 -16.37 -10.46
C GLU A 163 -9.52 -14.97 -10.11
N GLY A 164 -8.28 -14.67 -10.52
CA GLY A 164 -7.66 -13.36 -10.34
C GLY A 164 -8.31 -12.17 -11.06
N THR A 165 -9.57 -12.23 -11.54
CA THR A 165 -10.30 -11.07 -12.05
C THR A 165 -11.82 -11.19 -11.93
N ASN A 166 -12.46 -10.20 -11.30
CA ASN A 166 -13.28 -9.21 -12.02
C ASN A 166 -13.70 -8.10 -11.05
N PHE A 167 -13.07 -6.94 -11.20
CA PHE A 167 -13.44 -5.72 -10.48
C PHE A 167 -14.96 -5.49 -10.55
N GLY A 168 -15.60 -5.44 -9.38
CA GLY A 168 -17.03 -5.15 -9.27
C GLY A 168 -17.98 -6.28 -9.66
N ALA A 169 -17.51 -7.50 -9.93
CA ALA A 169 -18.38 -8.65 -10.07
C ALA A 169 -18.84 -9.15 -8.68
N LEU A 170 -20.15 -9.34 -8.52
CA LEU A 170 -20.76 -9.82 -7.27
C LEU A 170 -20.74 -11.35 -7.14
N ASP A 171 -20.52 -12.07 -8.23
CA ASP A 171 -20.61 -13.53 -8.33
C ASP A 171 -19.50 -14.08 -9.26
N PRO A 172 -18.78 -15.14 -8.84
CA PRO A 172 -18.70 -15.73 -7.50
C PRO A 172 -18.33 -14.73 -6.40
N VAL A 173 -18.83 -15.00 -5.19
CA VAL A 173 -18.60 -14.19 -3.98
C VAL A 173 -17.11 -13.97 -3.69
N ALA A 174 -16.24 -14.87 -4.13
CA ALA A 174 -14.79 -14.72 -4.03
C ALA A 174 -14.26 -13.44 -4.72
N TYR A 175 -14.94 -12.92 -5.74
CA TYR A 175 -14.61 -11.66 -6.43
C TYR A 175 -14.81 -10.40 -5.58
N LEU A 176 -15.52 -10.52 -4.47
CA LEU A 176 -15.65 -9.42 -3.53
C LEU A 176 -14.34 -9.17 -2.77
N TYR A 177 -13.42 -10.14 -2.70
CA TYR A 177 -12.10 -9.91 -2.13
C TYR A 177 -11.24 -9.06 -3.07
N CYS A 178 -10.77 -7.89 -2.60
CA CYS A 178 -9.84 -7.09 -3.39
C CYS A 178 -8.42 -7.67 -3.31
N ASN A 179 -8.05 -8.54 -4.25
CA ASN A 179 -6.74 -9.19 -4.29
C ASN A 179 -5.57 -8.22 -4.50
N ILE A 180 -5.68 -7.30 -5.45
CA ILE A 180 -4.65 -6.28 -5.73
C ILE A 180 -4.45 -5.28 -4.57
N CYS A 181 -5.45 -5.18 -3.67
CA CYS A 181 -5.41 -4.33 -2.49
C CYS A 181 -4.75 -5.00 -1.28
N ASN A 182 -4.19 -6.20 -1.43
CA ASN A 182 -3.41 -6.85 -0.39
C ASN A 182 -1.93 -6.89 -0.83
N PRO A 183 -1.05 -6.06 -0.22
CA PRO A 183 0.35 -5.99 -0.64
C PRO A 183 1.10 -7.29 -0.33
N PHE A 184 0.59 -8.09 0.61
CA PHE A 184 1.20 -9.35 1.00
C PHE A 184 0.92 -10.48 0.01
N LEU A 185 -0.02 -10.32 -0.94
CA LEU A 185 -0.20 -11.26 -2.05
C LEU A 185 0.90 -11.21 -3.11
N PHE A 186 1.82 -10.24 -3.02
CA PHE A 186 3.03 -10.18 -3.86
C PHE A 186 4.22 -10.88 -3.18
N SER A 187 4.17 -11.06 -1.85
CA SER A 187 5.31 -11.50 -1.05
C SER A 187 5.53 -13.00 -1.13
N ALA A 188 6.73 -13.42 -1.54
CA ALA A 188 7.14 -14.81 -1.43
C ALA A 188 7.27 -15.25 0.05
N SER A 189 7.77 -14.40 0.94
CA SER A 189 7.98 -14.76 2.36
C SER A 189 6.67 -15.16 3.06
N VAL A 190 5.55 -14.52 2.69
CA VAL A 190 4.22 -14.86 3.19
C VAL A 190 3.58 -15.98 2.36
N MET A 191 3.50 -15.81 1.04
CA MET A 191 2.58 -16.61 0.23
C MET A 191 3.11 -17.99 -0.11
N THR A 192 4.42 -18.24 -0.12
CA THR A 192 4.94 -19.60 -0.37
C THR A 192 4.91 -20.49 0.87
N HIS A 193 4.58 -19.95 2.05
CA HIS A 193 4.62 -20.67 3.32
C HIS A 193 3.22 -20.79 3.93
N ALA A 194 2.66 -22.01 3.99
CA ALA A 194 1.31 -22.23 4.51
C ALA A 194 1.11 -21.70 5.93
N ALA A 195 2.09 -21.92 6.81
CA ALA A 195 2.04 -21.42 8.18
C ALA A 195 2.00 -19.88 8.26
N GLN A 196 2.70 -19.17 7.36
CA GLN A 196 2.68 -17.71 7.31
C GLN A 196 1.33 -17.20 6.78
N ARG A 197 0.78 -17.83 5.74
CA ARG A 197 -0.57 -17.51 5.25
C ARG A 197 -1.62 -17.72 6.34
N ASP A 198 -1.59 -18.86 7.02
CA ASP A 198 -2.55 -19.20 8.07
C ASP A 198 -2.40 -18.28 9.29
N ALA A 199 -1.18 -17.81 9.61
CA ALA A 199 -0.94 -16.88 10.72
C ALA A 199 -1.40 -15.45 10.41
N HIS A 200 -1.16 -14.97 9.19
CA HIS A 200 -1.22 -13.53 8.89
C HIS A 200 -2.33 -13.13 7.94
N MET A 201 -2.78 -14.00 7.04
CA MET A 201 -3.87 -13.68 6.10
C MET A 201 -5.19 -14.19 6.67
N LYS A 202 -6.07 -13.25 7.01
CA LYS A 202 -7.28 -13.49 7.79
C LYS A 202 -8.51 -12.86 7.14
N ASP A 203 -9.69 -13.37 7.49
CA ASP A 203 -10.95 -12.74 7.13
C ASP A 203 -11.35 -11.70 8.17
N THR A 204 -12.14 -10.70 7.77
CA THR A 204 -12.79 -9.80 8.73
C THR A 204 -13.65 -10.49 9.79
N LEU A 205 -14.13 -11.72 9.55
CA LEU A 205 -14.76 -12.51 10.61
C LEU A 205 -13.77 -12.80 11.76
N ASP A 206 -12.52 -13.15 11.44
CA ASP A 206 -11.47 -13.35 12.43
C ASP A 206 -11.13 -12.04 13.18
N LEU A 207 -11.22 -10.89 12.50
CA LEU A 207 -11.05 -9.57 13.14
C LEU A 207 -12.11 -9.34 14.22
N TYR A 208 -13.38 -9.59 13.90
CA TYR A 208 -14.48 -9.38 14.84
C TYR A 208 -14.35 -10.30 16.06
N ASP A 209 -13.95 -11.56 15.86
CA ASP A 209 -13.67 -12.50 16.94
C ASP A 209 -12.45 -12.05 17.77
N ALA A 210 -11.39 -11.55 17.14
CA ALA A 210 -10.23 -11.02 17.84
C ALA A 210 -10.58 -9.79 18.71
N ILE A 211 -11.40 -8.88 18.21
CA ILE A 211 -11.88 -7.72 18.98
C ILE A 211 -12.76 -8.16 20.15
N ALA A 212 -13.70 -9.08 19.92
CA ALA A 212 -14.60 -9.58 20.95
C ALA A 212 -13.85 -10.30 22.08
N ASN A 213 -12.81 -11.05 21.73
CA ASN A 213 -12.02 -11.85 22.68
C ASN A 213 -10.83 -11.09 23.28
N GLY A 214 -10.56 -9.85 22.88
CA GLY A 214 -9.40 -9.09 23.36
C GLY A 214 -8.05 -9.56 22.81
N ASN A 215 -8.05 -10.31 21.70
CA ASN A 215 -6.87 -10.96 21.11
C ASN A 215 -6.45 -10.32 19.77
N LEU A 216 -6.61 -9.00 19.65
CA LEU A 216 -6.21 -8.27 18.45
C LEU A 216 -4.67 -8.33 18.29
N PRO A 217 -4.13 -8.64 17.09
CA PRO A 217 -2.70 -8.54 16.82
C PRO A 217 -2.17 -7.13 17.07
N ALA A 218 -0.89 -7.02 17.43
CA ALA A 218 -0.25 -5.73 17.68
C ALA A 218 -0.34 -4.80 16.45
N VAL A 219 -0.23 -5.35 15.25
CA VAL A 219 -0.48 -4.64 13.98
C VAL A 219 -1.58 -5.33 13.19
N SER A 220 -2.69 -4.62 12.96
CA SER A 220 -3.83 -5.16 12.22
C SER A 220 -4.15 -4.27 11.01
N PHE A 221 -3.94 -4.80 9.81
CA PHE A 221 -4.40 -4.17 8.57
C PHE A 221 -5.80 -4.67 8.27
N VAL A 222 -6.73 -3.79 7.88
CA VAL A 222 -8.11 -4.17 7.58
C VAL A 222 -8.53 -3.60 6.24
N LYS A 223 -9.07 -4.46 5.37
CA LYS A 223 -9.58 -4.05 4.05
C LYS A 223 -11.01 -4.57 3.85
N PRO A 224 -12.00 -3.69 3.69
CA PRO A 224 -13.34 -4.07 3.24
C PRO A 224 -13.34 -4.67 1.83
N SER A 225 -14.40 -5.40 1.52
CA SER A 225 -14.63 -5.97 0.19
C SER A 225 -14.91 -4.89 -0.85
N THR A 226 -14.81 -5.25 -2.14
CA THR A 226 -15.10 -4.35 -3.26
C THR A 226 -16.53 -3.80 -3.24
N PHE A 227 -17.43 -4.40 -2.46
CA PHE A 227 -18.81 -3.96 -2.27
C PHE A 227 -18.91 -2.73 -1.35
N ASN A 228 -18.09 -2.63 -0.30
CA ASN A 228 -18.23 -1.65 0.79
C ASN A 228 -16.93 -0.87 1.09
N ASP A 229 -15.93 -0.92 0.20
CA ASP A 229 -14.66 -0.25 0.40
C ASP A 229 -14.61 1.23 0.00
N GLY A 230 -15.71 1.78 -0.51
CA GLY A 230 -15.80 3.17 -0.93
C GLY A 230 -15.17 3.47 -2.29
N HIS A 231 -14.67 2.45 -3.00
CA HIS A 231 -14.12 2.62 -4.34
C HIS A 231 -15.18 3.19 -5.31
N PRO A 232 -14.83 4.20 -6.14
CA PRO A 232 -15.74 4.71 -7.16
C PRO A 232 -16.24 3.60 -8.09
N SER A 233 -17.47 3.72 -8.61
CA SER A 233 -18.11 2.74 -9.49
C SER A 233 -18.55 1.41 -8.86
N SER A 234 -17.78 0.80 -7.95
CA SER A 234 -18.11 -0.50 -7.33
C SER A 234 -18.72 -0.38 -5.93
N SER A 235 -18.47 0.73 -5.23
CA SER A 235 -18.90 0.93 -3.85
C SER A 235 -19.39 2.37 -3.59
N ARG A 236 -19.61 2.71 -2.31
CA ARG A 236 -20.07 4.01 -1.82
C ARG A 236 -19.37 4.39 -0.52
N VAL A 237 -19.08 5.68 -0.34
CA VAL A 237 -18.38 6.19 0.85
C VAL A 237 -19.15 5.91 2.15
N ASP A 238 -20.48 5.99 2.14
CA ASP A 238 -21.28 5.71 3.35
C ASP A 238 -21.28 4.23 3.76
N LEU A 239 -21.04 3.30 2.82
CA LEU A 239 -20.79 1.90 3.15
C LEU A 239 -19.43 1.71 3.84
N PHE A 240 -18.40 2.39 3.34
CA PHE A 240 -17.07 2.41 3.97
C PHE A 240 -17.11 3.05 5.36
N GLU A 241 -17.87 4.14 5.53
CA GLU A 241 -18.10 4.77 6.83
C GLU A 241 -18.80 3.81 7.79
N ALA A 242 -19.85 3.11 7.35
CA ALA A 242 -20.55 2.14 8.17
C ALA A 242 -19.65 0.96 8.58
N PHE A 243 -18.84 0.44 7.66
CA PHE A 243 -17.85 -0.61 7.92
C PHE A 243 -16.83 -0.15 8.97
N THR A 244 -16.25 1.02 8.77
CA THR A 244 -15.25 1.61 9.67
C THR A 244 -15.84 1.89 11.05
N LYS A 245 -17.05 2.47 11.10
CA LYS A 245 -17.76 2.79 12.34
C LYS A 245 -17.99 1.52 13.18
N LYS A 246 -18.38 0.41 12.55
CA LYS A 246 -18.58 -0.87 13.24
C LYS A 246 -17.32 -1.31 13.97
N ILE A 247 -16.16 -1.26 13.32
CA ILE A 247 -14.87 -1.65 13.93
C ILE A 247 -14.52 -0.70 15.08
N VAL A 248 -14.62 0.62 14.87
CA VAL A 248 -14.35 1.62 15.91
C VAL A 248 -15.25 1.42 17.13
N ASP A 249 -16.55 1.21 16.93
CA ASP A 249 -17.51 0.98 18.01
C ASP A 249 -17.19 -0.31 18.78
N GLN A 250 -16.83 -1.40 18.09
CA GLN A 250 -16.46 -2.66 18.73
C GLN A 250 -15.19 -2.53 19.56
N VAL A 251 -14.13 -1.91 19.02
CA VAL A 251 -12.89 -1.67 19.76
C VAL A 251 -13.16 -0.77 20.97
N LYS A 252 -13.95 0.30 20.83
CA LYS A 252 -14.32 1.18 21.96
C LYS A 252 -15.15 0.48 23.03
N SER A 253 -15.97 -0.50 22.64
CA SER A 253 -16.78 -1.27 23.59
C SER A 253 -15.95 -2.25 24.42
N ASN A 254 -14.83 -2.73 23.89
CA ASN A 254 -13.85 -3.51 24.62
C ASN A 254 -12.88 -2.58 25.37
N LYS A 255 -13.12 -2.39 26.68
CA LYS A 255 -12.35 -1.44 27.51
C LYS A 255 -10.86 -1.72 27.54
N GLU A 256 -10.44 -2.99 27.50
CA GLU A 256 -9.01 -3.32 27.54
C GLU A 256 -8.34 -2.99 26.21
N LEU A 257 -8.95 -3.36 25.08
CA LEU A 257 -8.43 -2.97 23.77
C LEU A 257 -8.42 -1.45 23.58
N TRP A 258 -9.50 -0.75 23.97
CA TRP A 258 -9.58 0.70 23.78
C TRP A 258 -8.48 1.48 24.51
N LYS A 259 -8.02 0.99 25.67
CA LYS A 259 -6.92 1.61 26.43
C LYS A 259 -5.62 1.66 25.63
N SER A 260 -5.37 0.69 24.75
CA SER A 260 -4.08 0.48 24.09
C SER A 260 -4.13 0.54 22.56
N THR A 261 -5.27 0.86 21.95
CA THR A 261 -5.43 0.82 20.49
C THR A 261 -5.39 2.21 19.86
N ALA A 262 -4.68 2.32 18.74
CA ALA A 262 -4.81 3.42 17.79
C ALA A 262 -5.34 2.88 16.46
N ILE A 263 -6.40 3.49 15.94
CA ILE A 263 -7.00 3.14 14.66
C ILE A 263 -6.66 4.25 13.66
N VAL A 264 -5.99 3.89 12.57
CA VAL A 264 -5.73 4.78 11.43
C VAL A 264 -6.69 4.39 10.31
N ILE A 265 -7.48 5.35 9.83
CA ILE A 265 -8.45 5.16 8.74
C ILE A 265 -7.97 6.00 7.57
N THR A 266 -7.74 5.38 6.42
CA THR A 266 -7.26 6.06 5.20
C THR A 266 -7.79 5.37 3.95
N MET A 267 -7.58 6.00 2.79
CA MET A 267 -7.80 5.40 1.47
C MET A 267 -6.46 4.89 0.89
N ASP A 268 -6.50 4.02 -0.11
CA ASP A 268 -5.32 3.60 -0.88
C ASP A 268 -4.92 4.63 -1.94
N GLU A 269 -5.91 5.36 -2.50
CA GLU A 269 -5.70 6.40 -3.50
C GLU A 269 -6.84 7.44 -3.50
N GLY A 270 -6.81 8.40 -4.43
CA GLY A 270 -7.70 9.57 -4.45
C GLY A 270 -8.99 9.44 -5.27
N GLY A 271 -9.29 8.29 -5.86
CA GLY A 271 -10.51 7.97 -6.62
C GLY A 271 -10.64 8.66 -7.97
N GLY A 272 -9.59 9.34 -8.45
CA GLY A 272 -9.68 10.24 -9.61
C GLY A 272 -10.48 11.53 -9.35
N TYR A 273 -10.83 11.81 -8.08
CA TYR A 273 -11.48 13.06 -7.71
C TYR A 273 -10.50 14.25 -7.77
N TYR A 274 -11.04 15.45 -7.97
CA TYR A 274 -10.24 16.67 -7.98
C TYR A 274 -9.67 16.97 -6.59
N ASP A 275 -8.37 17.21 -6.52
CA ASP A 275 -7.69 17.74 -5.35
C ASP A 275 -6.75 18.88 -5.75
N ALA A 276 -6.84 20.01 -5.05
CA ALA A 276 -6.00 21.19 -5.27
C ALA A 276 -4.76 21.21 -4.36
N GLY A 277 -4.50 20.11 -3.65
CA GLY A 277 -3.45 20.01 -2.66
C GLY A 277 -2.05 20.17 -3.19
N TYR A 278 -1.16 20.62 -2.32
CA TYR A 278 0.26 20.45 -2.56
C TYR A 278 0.62 18.97 -2.55
N ILE A 279 1.35 18.54 -3.59
CA ILE A 279 1.92 17.20 -3.71
C ILE A 279 3.44 17.37 -3.79
N GLN A 280 4.15 16.65 -2.93
CA GLN A 280 5.59 16.71 -2.86
C GLN A 280 6.23 15.81 -3.92
N PRO A 281 7.21 16.31 -4.70
CA PRO A 281 8.08 15.45 -5.48
C PRO A 281 9.03 14.73 -4.51
N VAL A 282 8.68 13.51 -4.09
CA VAL A 282 9.46 12.72 -3.12
C VAL A 282 10.54 11.86 -3.78
N ASP A 283 10.26 11.36 -4.98
CA ASP A 283 11.15 10.56 -5.83
C ASP A 283 10.61 10.56 -7.28
N PHE A 284 11.06 9.62 -8.13
CA PHE A 284 10.58 9.49 -9.50
C PHE A 284 9.07 9.26 -9.63
N PHE A 285 8.48 8.48 -8.73
CA PHE A 285 7.05 8.18 -8.75
C PHE A 285 6.23 9.30 -8.10
N GLY A 286 6.84 10.01 -7.14
CA GLY A 286 6.16 11.07 -6.40
C GLY A 286 5.00 10.52 -5.56
N ASP A 287 4.24 11.43 -4.95
CA ASP A 287 2.97 11.07 -4.32
C ASP A 287 1.80 11.27 -5.30
N GLY A 288 0.71 10.56 -5.04
CA GLY A 288 -0.59 10.81 -5.67
C GLY A 288 -1.29 12.05 -5.11
N THR A 289 -2.56 12.23 -5.49
CA THR A 289 -3.43 13.23 -4.85
C THR A 289 -3.58 12.96 -3.36
N ARG A 290 -3.91 14.01 -2.59
CA ARG A 290 -4.14 13.84 -1.16
C ARG A 290 -5.32 12.91 -0.89
N ILE A 291 -5.20 12.15 0.18
CA ILE A 291 -6.21 11.24 0.71
C ILE A 291 -6.59 11.65 2.13
N PRO A 292 -7.81 11.32 2.60
CA PRO A 292 -8.14 11.50 4.01
C PRO A 292 -7.36 10.49 4.88
N LEU A 293 -6.83 10.97 6.00
CA LEU A 293 -6.28 10.13 7.06
C LEU A 293 -6.85 10.58 8.41
N LEU A 294 -7.48 9.65 9.13
CA LEU A 294 -8.05 9.89 10.45
C LEU A 294 -7.33 9.02 11.49
N VAL A 295 -7.05 9.60 12.65
CA VAL A 295 -6.53 8.88 13.81
C VAL A 295 -7.60 8.85 14.91
N VAL A 296 -7.99 7.65 15.33
CA VAL A 296 -8.96 7.41 16.40
C VAL A 296 -8.29 6.61 17.51
N SER A 297 -8.10 7.24 18.67
CA SER A 297 -7.46 6.62 19.85
C SER A 297 -7.77 7.43 21.11
N LYS A 298 -7.65 6.80 22.29
CA LYS A 298 -7.59 7.53 23.58
C LYS A 298 -6.40 8.50 23.62
N TYR A 299 -5.32 8.17 22.91
CA TYR A 299 -4.10 8.98 22.83
C TYR A 299 -4.11 9.99 21.69
N SER A 300 -5.16 10.08 20.88
CA SER A 300 -5.17 11.09 19.82
C SER A 300 -5.26 12.47 20.44
N ARG A 301 -4.71 13.49 19.77
CA ARG A 301 -4.80 14.88 20.26
C ARG A 301 -6.22 15.46 20.27
N GLY A 302 -7.20 14.74 19.71
CA GLY A 302 -8.63 15.10 19.71
C GLY A 302 -8.97 16.38 18.95
N GLY A 303 -9.97 16.34 18.06
CA GLY A 303 -10.50 17.55 17.39
C GLY A 303 -9.46 18.39 16.64
N HIS A 304 -8.32 17.81 16.27
CA HIS A 304 -7.17 18.48 15.70
C HIS A 304 -6.97 18.08 14.25
N VAL A 305 -6.72 19.06 13.38
CA VAL A 305 -6.29 18.83 12.00
C VAL A 305 -4.79 19.01 11.96
N SER A 306 -4.05 17.92 11.74
CA SER A 306 -2.61 18.00 11.52
C SER A 306 -2.31 18.49 10.10
N HIS A 307 -1.28 19.33 9.99
CA HIS A 307 -0.75 19.78 8.71
C HIS A 307 0.62 19.17 8.41
N GLU A 308 1.07 18.20 9.23
CA GLU A 308 2.26 17.40 8.94
C GLU A 308 2.11 16.73 7.56
N TYR A 309 3.10 16.90 6.69
CA TYR A 309 3.11 16.20 5.40
C TYR A 309 3.38 14.71 5.63
N GLY A 310 2.45 13.87 5.20
CA GLY A 310 2.58 12.42 5.23
C GLY A 310 1.93 11.78 4.01
N ASP A 311 2.41 10.60 3.66
CA ASP A 311 1.82 9.68 2.68
C ASP A 311 1.53 8.32 3.36
N HIS A 312 1.23 7.29 2.56
CA HIS A 312 1.03 5.92 3.06
C HIS A 312 2.18 5.36 3.88
N VAL A 313 3.42 5.79 3.61
CA VAL A 313 4.63 5.34 4.32
C VAL A 313 4.68 5.86 5.75
N SER A 314 3.94 6.92 6.06
CA SER A 314 3.77 7.41 7.43
C SER A 314 3.21 6.34 8.36
N ILE A 315 2.38 5.43 7.85
CA ILE A 315 1.85 4.27 8.60
C ILE A 315 2.98 3.29 8.92
N THR A 316 3.83 2.98 7.93
CA THR A 316 5.01 2.13 8.12
C THR A 316 5.98 2.73 9.13
N LYS A 317 6.28 4.03 9.02
CA LYS A 317 7.14 4.75 9.99
C LYS A 317 6.54 4.76 11.39
N PHE A 318 5.23 4.91 11.52
CA PHE A 318 4.55 4.82 12.81
C PHE A 318 4.77 3.44 13.43
N ILE A 319 4.59 2.37 12.64
CA ILE A 319 4.84 0.98 13.08
C ILE A 319 6.32 0.82 13.48
N GLU A 320 7.25 1.21 12.62
CA GLU A 320 8.68 1.09 12.90
C GLU A 320 9.08 1.79 14.20
N ARG A 321 8.60 3.02 14.41
CA ARG A 321 8.89 3.78 15.61
C ARG A 321 8.24 3.17 16.86
N ASN A 322 7.01 2.66 16.75
CA ASN A 322 6.29 2.07 17.89
C ASN A 322 6.89 0.72 18.35
N TRP A 323 7.41 -0.09 17.43
CA TRP A 323 8.02 -1.41 17.72
C TRP A 323 9.55 -1.43 17.60
N HIS A 324 10.19 -0.25 17.52
CA HIS A 324 11.65 -0.10 17.40
C HIS A 324 12.26 -0.89 16.23
N LEU A 325 11.54 -0.97 15.11
CA LEU A 325 11.99 -1.63 13.91
C LEU A 325 12.93 -0.72 13.11
N LYS A 326 13.72 -1.31 12.23
CA LYS A 326 14.54 -0.59 11.26
C LYS A 326 13.75 -0.36 9.98
N PRO A 327 14.08 0.70 9.21
CA PRO A 327 13.59 0.87 7.85
C PRO A 327 13.70 -0.41 7.01
N LEU A 328 12.74 -0.61 6.12
CA LEU A 328 12.61 -1.82 5.30
C LEU A 328 13.75 -1.99 4.31
N GLY A 329 14.38 -0.88 3.90
CA GLY A 329 15.60 -0.88 3.11
C GLY A 329 16.40 0.41 3.23
N PRO A 330 17.58 0.48 2.59
CA PRO A 330 18.46 1.66 2.68
C PRO A 330 17.97 2.85 1.83
N LYS A 331 17.04 2.62 0.90
CA LYS A 331 16.54 3.63 -0.04
C LYS A 331 15.01 3.70 -0.10
N THR A 332 14.33 3.02 0.80
CA THR A 332 12.87 3.06 0.94
C THR A 332 12.44 4.42 1.52
N ARG A 333 11.18 4.83 1.31
CA ARG A 333 10.67 6.17 1.72
C ARG A 333 10.59 6.36 3.23
N ASP A 334 10.49 5.29 3.99
CA ASP A 334 10.52 5.25 5.46
C ASP A 334 11.83 5.84 6.05
N THR A 335 12.92 5.83 5.29
CA THR A 335 14.21 6.48 5.63
C THR A 335 14.19 8.01 5.55
N LEU A 336 13.17 8.61 4.93
CA LEU A 336 13.07 10.07 4.79
C LEU A 336 12.84 10.74 6.16
N PRO A 337 13.39 11.94 6.39
CA PRO A 337 13.21 12.65 7.65
C PRO A 337 11.74 13.05 7.85
N ASN A 338 11.36 13.28 9.11
CA ASN A 338 10.07 13.91 9.42
C ASN A 338 10.07 15.37 8.89
N PRO A 339 8.91 15.88 8.43
CA PRO A 339 8.80 17.19 7.84
C PRO A 339 8.98 18.30 8.89
N ILE A 340 9.64 19.37 8.47
CA ILE A 340 9.75 20.62 9.21
C ILE A 340 8.90 21.63 8.44
N ALA A 341 7.82 22.08 9.05
CA ALA A 341 6.97 23.12 8.49
C ALA A 341 7.44 24.52 8.94
N SER A 342 7.22 25.52 8.10
CA SER A 342 7.32 26.94 8.50
C SER A 342 5.97 27.46 8.96
N ASP A 343 5.95 28.41 9.89
CA ASP A 343 4.70 29.03 10.38
C ASP A 343 3.88 29.67 9.24
N ASP A 344 4.54 30.27 8.24
CA ASP A 344 3.89 30.94 7.11
C ASP A 344 3.28 29.98 6.08
N ASN A 345 3.70 28.70 6.08
CA ASN A 345 3.18 27.68 5.18
C ASN A 345 3.27 26.29 5.84
N PRO A 346 2.22 25.88 6.58
CA PRO A 346 2.26 24.63 7.32
C PRO A 346 2.14 23.38 6.42
N TYR A 347 1.72 23.54 5.16
CA TYR A 347 1.45 22.41 4.24
C TYR A 347 2.65 21.97 3.42
N VAL A 348 3.67 22.83 3.28
CA VAL A 348 4.83 22.59 2.43
C VAL A 348 6.08 22.51 3.31
N PRO A 349 6.69 21.32 3.50
CA PRO A 349 7.87 21.20 4.32
C PRO A 349 9.05 21.99 3.76
N VAL A 350 9.91 22.51 4.63
CA VAL A 350 11.13 23.24 4.21
C VAL A 350 12.31 22.30 3.95
N ASN A 351 12.30 21.11 4.55
CA ASN A 351 13.33 20.07 4.45
C ASN A 351 12.97 18.93 3.48
N ARG A 352 12.27 19.25 2.38
CA ARG A 352 11.87 18.27 1.36
C ARG A 352 13.10 17.60 0.70
N PRO A 353 13.07 16.29 0.37
CA PRO A 353 11.95 15.39 0.59
C PRO A 353 11.81 14.91 2.05
N SER A 354 10.58 14.85 2.57
CA SER A 354 10.28 14.49 3.97
C SER A 354 8.88 13.90 4.12
N ILE A 355 8.73 12.87 4.96
CA ILE A 355 7.46 12.16 5.24
C ILE A 355 7.33 11.97 6.75
N GLY A 356 6.17 12.35 7.32
CA GLY A 356 5.90 12.24 8.75
C GLY A 356 5.80 10.80 9.26
N ASP A 357 5.92 10.62 10.58
CA ASP A 357 5.77 9.30 11.23
C ASP A 357 4.47 9.19 12.04
N LEU A 358 3.58 10.18 11.91
CA LEU A 358 2.30 10.31 12.60
C LEU A 358 2.37 10.47 14.13
N PHE A 359 3.54 10.38 14.78
CA PHE A 359 3.62 10.47 16.25
C PHE A 359 3.17 11.84 16.77
N GLY A 360 3.33 12.89 15.97
CA GLY A 360 2.82 14.22 16.28
C GLY A 360 1.31 14.27 16.51
N ASN A 361 0.55 13.30 15.99
CA ASN A 361 -0.91 13.23 16.12
C ASN A 361 -1.38 12.65 17.47
N PHE A 362 -0.46 12.18 18.30
CA PHE A 362 -0.74 11.55 19.58
C PHE A 362 -0.19 12.35 20.76
N ASN A 363 -0.80 12.15 21.93
CA ASN A 363 -0.27 12.51 23.23
C ASN A 363 -0.08 11.24 24.07
N PHE A 364 1.17 10.81 24.21
CA PHE A 364 1.54 9.62 24.98
C PHE A 364 2.02 9.95 26.41
N ALA A 365 2.01 11.23 26.81
CA ALA A 365 2.56 11.69 28.09
C ALA A 365 1.83 11.10 29.31
N ASP A 366 0.56 10.69 29.16
CA ASP A 366 -0.26 10.16 30.26
C ASP A 366 0.05 8.69 30.61
N ARG A 367 1.09 8.06 30.05
CA ARG A 367 1.50 6.69 30.44
C ARG A 367 2.21 6.61 31.80
N HIS A 368 2.70 7.73 32.35
CA HIS A 368 3.49 7.69 33.58
C HIS A 368 2.68 7.66 34.89
N ASP A 369 1.38 7.99 34.86
CA ASP A 369 0.59 8.14 36.08
C ASP A 369 -0.32 6.93 36.40
N ASP A 370 -0.57 6.01 35.46
CA ASP A 370 -1.48 4.87 35.67
C ASP A 370 -0.77 3.57 36.17
N ASP A 371 0.57 3.53 36.20
CA ASP A 371 1.35 2.32 36.57
C ASP A 371 1.83 2.31 38.04
N HIS A 372 1.44 3.29 38.88
CA HIS A 372 1.94 3.43 40.26
C HIS A 372 0.95 3.19 41.40
N ASP A 373 -0.33 2.96 41.13
CA ASP A 373 -1.33 2.73 42.19
C ASP A 373 -1.85 1.28 42.21
N ASN A 374 -1.00 0.30 42.58
CA ASN A 374 -1.48 -0.98 43.14
C ASN A 374 -0.40 -1.90 43.76
N ASP A 375 0.64 -1.37 44.38
CA ASP A 375 1.52 -2.18 45.24
C ASP A 375 1.87 -1.42 46.54
N GLN A 376 0.93 -1.38 47.48
CA GLN A 376 1.24 -1.29 48.92
C GLN A 376 0.23 -2.13 49.72
N ASP A 377 0.70 -3.30 50.14
CA ASP A 377 0.20 -4.09 51.28
C ASP A 377 0.38 -3.36 52.62
#